data_AF-A0A7S0RXL6-F1
#
_entry.id   AF-A0A7S0RXL6-F1
#
_cell.length_a   1.000
_cell.length_b   1.000
_cell.length_c   1.000
_cell.angle_alpha   90.00
_cell.angle_beta   90.00
_cell.angle_gamma   90.00
#
_symmetry.space_group_name_H-M   'P 1'
#
loop_
_entity.id
_entity.type
_entity.pdbx_description
1 polymer ?
#
loop_
_entity_poly.entity_id
_entity_poly.type
_entity_poly.pdbx_seq_one_letter_code
_entity_poly.pdbx_strand_id
1 'polypeptide(L)'
;VLVAQQRTSIIFNTDTPHLKLMGSLYDNCQETLVQLMEFLGGAVTSLAEFATIMPPLPVLSQKYRLEPECIFLMYRPILKSLALTPIPRPGEGDPEQQKKRDKLALDVGPVKHSWDDLLKVTADMLPASTWNCLSPELYFTFWSLSLYDLHVPKERYAAEIRKQQSLIQAVDDGRGGLDASKARKEKERLAGVVEKLQAELDKQTKHVAAVQKRLVAEKDGWLLNCSADLRPETMVQLLQTCILPRVMFTYADASYCAKFVHKLHEMDTPYFSTLQYYDRALKDLSQLIFSCTEYEAARMGRFLAETLELLAYWKSDEKVYNAECKCRAGFCITFTDPTSKRASYEEFVKVSFRWHNKMTKSLGMCLESKEYVHIRNALIVLSKIVKVFPRIQKHAVHLEKRVAKVRDADEREDLQTLAKSYYAMLTVVKPNMISEADFSPFPSDKEKAKEEKAKEEKDKEAEAPS
;
A
#
# COMPACT_ATOMS: atom_id res chain seq x y z
N VAL A 1 25.64 2.90 -0.92
CA VAL A 1 25.86 3.43 0.45
C VAL A 1 25.88 4.96 0.45
N LEU A 2 26.85 5.63 -0.18
CA LEU A 2 26.93 7.10 -0.15
C LEU A 2 25.66 7.81 -0.61
N VAL A 3 25.05 7.39 -1.73
CA VAL A 3 23.78 7.96 -2.21
C VAL A 3 22.66 7.79 -1.16
N ALA A 4 22.57 6.62 -0.53
CA ALA A 4 21.59 6.37 0.53
C ALA A 4 21.81 7.26 1.76
N GLN A 5 23.06 7.46 2.20
CA GLN A 5 23.38 8.37 3.31
C GLN A 5 23.13 9.84 2.94
N GLN A 6 23.38 10.20 1.68
CA GLN A 6 23.13 11.55 1.19
C GLN A 6 21.65 11.91 1.27
N ARG A 7 20.74 10.94 1.06
CA ARG A 7 19.29 11.15 1.20
C ARG A 7 18.92 11.70 2.60
N THR A 8 19.39 11.04 3.65
CA THR A 8 19.19 11.49 5.04
C THR A 8 19.96 12.79 5.30
N SER A 9 21.18 12.93 4.79
CA SER A 9 22.01 14.13 4.93
C SER A 9 21.34 15.37 4.33
N ILE A 10 20.61 15.25 3.22
CA ILE A 10 19.87 16.37 2.61
C ILE A 10 18.87 16.97 3.58
N ILE A 11 18.21 16.16 4.41
CA ILE A 11 17.22 16.65 5.37
C ILE A 11 17.89 17.37 6.54
N PHE A 12 18.96 16.79 7.11
CA PHE A 12 19.54 17.27 8.37
C PHE A 12 20.72 18.24 8.23
N ASN A 13 21.43 18.20 7.11
CA ASN A 13 22.68 18.95 6.92
C ASN A 13 22.59 20.04 5.83
N THR A 14 21.47 20.15 5.10
CA THR A 14 21.29 21.23 4.12
C THR A 14 20.83 22.50 4.83
N ASP A 15 21.69 23.51 4.87
CA ASP A 15 21.37 24.81 5.45
C ASP A 15 20.60 25.68 4.46
N THR A 16 19.28 25.46 4.37
CA THR A 16 18.40 26.30 3.54
C THR A 16 16.99 26.39 4.12
N PRO A 17 16.36 27.58 4.10
CA PRO A 17 14.95 27.73 4.47
C PRO A 17 14.00 27.27 3.34
N HIS A 18 14.51 26.94 2.15
CA HIS A 18 13.69 26.66 0.97
C HIS A 18 13.29 25.18 0.89
N LEU A 19 12.15 24.84 1.51
CA LEU A 19 11.58 23.47 1.50
C LEU A 19 11.40 22.88 0.09
N LYS A 20 11.09 23.71 -0.91
CA LYS A 20 10.96 23.27 -2.31
C LYS A 20 12.29 22.72 -2.85
N LEU A 21 13.40 23.40 -2.55
CA LEU A 21 14.73 22.96 -2.96
C LEU A 21 15.14 21.68 -2.23
N MET A 22 14.96 21.62 -0.90
CA MET A 22 15.27 20.43 -0.11
C MET A 22 14.50 19.20 -0.62
N GLY A 23 13.18 19.34 -0.85
CA GLY A 23 12.36 18.27 -1.39
C GLY A 23 12.82 17.79 -2.76
N SER A 24 13.21 18.72 -3.65
CA SER A 24 13.73 18.36 -4.97
C SER A 24 15.09 17.66 -4.90
N LEU A 25 16.01 18.10 -4.05
CA LEU A 25 17.29 17.43 -3.83
C LEU A 25 17.08 16.01 -3.29
N TYR A 26 16.19 15.85 -2.32
CA TYR A 26 15.83 14.56 -1.75
C TYR A 26 15.23 13.63 -2.81
N ASP A 27 14.25 14.11 -3.59
CA ASP A 27 13.60 13.34 -4.65
C ASP A 27 14.60 12.89 -5.72
N ASN A 28 15.48 13.79 -6.17
CA ASN A 28 16.53 13.45 -7.14
C ASN A 28 17.53 12.42 -6.58
N CYS A 29 17.90 12.54 -5.30
CA CYS A 29 18.79 11.58 -4.63
C CYS A 29 18.13 10.20 -4.51
N GLN A 30 16.86 10.16 -4.13
CA GLN A 30 16.06 8.95 -4.05
C GLN A 30 15.94 8.25 -5.41
N GLU A 31 15.58 8.99 -6.47
CA GLU A 31 15.49 8.42 -7.83
C GLU A 31 16.85 7.92 -8.32
N THR A 32 17.94 8.65 -8.03
CA THR A 32 19.31 8.22 -8.36
C THR A 32 19.66 6.90 -7.67
N LEU A 33 19.28 6.73 -6.39
CA LEU A 33 19.49 5.48 -5.66
C LEU A 33 18.72 4.31 -6.31
N VAL A 34 17.45 4.52 -6.65
CA VAL A 34 16.62 3.50 -7.29
C VAL A 34 17.19 3.12 -8.66
N GLN A 35 17.51 4.10 -9.50
CA GLN A 35 18.12 3.87 -10.81
C GLN A 35 19.45 3.13 -10.73
N LEU A 36 20.29 3.46 -9.74
CA LEU A 36 21.54 2.74 -9.51
C LEU A 36 21.29 1.26 -9.19
N MET A 37 20.30 0.97 -8.35
CA MET A 37 19.97 -0.41 -7.99
C MET A 37 19.35 -1.18 -9.15
N GLU A 38 18.51 -0.53 -9.96
CA GLU A 38 17.96 -1.10 -11.20
C GLU A 38 19.07 -1.39 -12.21
N PHE A 39 20.00 -0.45 -12.41
CA PHE A 39 21.16 -0.64 -13.27
C PHE A 39 22.02 -1.83 -12.81
N LEU A 40 22.36 -1.91 -11.52
CA LEU A 40 23.13 -3.03 -10.98
C LEU A 40 22.40 -4.36 -11.17
N GLY A 41 21.08 -4.39 -10.95
CA GLY A 41 20.26 -5.59 -11.14
C GLY A 41 20.14 -6.03 -12.60
N GLY A 42 20.28 -5.11 -13.57
CA GLY A 42 20.30 -5.43 -15.00
C GLY A 42 21.69 -5.75 -15.55
N ALA A 43 22.73 -5.10 -15.03
CA ALA A 43 24.10 -5.26 -15.51
C ALA A 43 24.80 -6.49 -14.92
N VAL A 44 24.52 -6.84 -13.66
CA VAL A 44 25.11 -8.00 -12.99
C VAL A 44 24.15 -9.20 -13.13
N THR A 45 24.43 -10.07 -14.10
CA THR A 45 23.55 -11.18 -14.45
C THR A 45 23.59 -12.33 -13.44
N SER A 46 24.73 -12.53 -12.77
CA SER A 46 24.90 -13.57 -11.75
C SER A 46 24.48 -13.05 -10.37
N LEU A 47 23.53 -13.74 -9.73
CA LEU A 47 23.09 -13.41 -8.38
C LEU A 47 24.23 -13.52 -7.35
N ALA A 48 25.17 -14.46 -7.54
CA ALA A 48 26.32 -14.65 -6.67
C ALA A 48 27.30 -13.48 -6.75
N GLU A 49 27.54 -12.95 -7.96
CA GLU A 49 28.37 -11.76 -8.17
C GLU A 49 27.69 -10.53 -7.58
N PHE A 50 26.38 -10.37 -7.82
CA PHE A 50 25.60 -9.29 -7.22
C PHE A 50 25.69 -9.31 -5.69
N ALA A 51 25.54 -10.49 -5.09
CA ALA A 51 25.65 -10.66 -3.64
C ALA A 51 27.05 -10.35 -3.09
N THR A 52 28.10 -10.58 -3.88
CA THR A 52 29.50 -10.24 -3.51
C THR A 52 29.75 -8.74 -3.53
N ILE A 53 29.11 -8.02 -4.46
CA ILE A 53 29.22 -6.56 -4.57
C ILE A 53 28.51 -5.86 -3.39
N MET A 54 27.43 -6.46 -2.87
CA MET A 54 26.66 -5.87 -1.78
C MET A 54 27.38 -6.01 -0.43
N PRO A 55 27.56 -4.91 0.33
CA PRO A 55 28.11 -4.99 1.69
C PRO A 55 27.19 -5.81 2.60
N PRO A 56 27.72 -6.65 3.51
CA PRO A 56 26.91 -7.51 4.39
C PRO A 56 25.81 -6.75 5.15
N LEU A 57 24.66 -7.40 5.37
CA LEU A 57 23.50 -6.81 6.07
C LEU A 57 23.86 -6.13 7.41
N PRO A 58 24.62 -6.75 8.33
CA PRO A 58 25.00 -6.09 9.58
C PRO A 58 25.83 -4.82 9.36
N VAL A 59 26.65 -4.77 8.30
CA VAL A 59 27.47 -3.60 7.98
C VAL A 59 26.61 -2.45 7.48
N LEU A 60 25.61 -2.72 6.63
CA LEU A 60 24.66 -1.68 6.18
C LEU A 60 23.85 -1.10 7.34
N SER A 61 23.36 -1.97 8.24
CA SER A 61 22.55 -1.56 9.39
C SER A 61 23.37 -0.89 10.50
N GLN A 62 24.40 -1.58 11.02
CA GLN A 62 25.08 -1.15 12.25
C GLN A 62 26.22 -0.16 11.99
N LYS A 63 27.02 -0.38 10.93
CA LYS A 63 28.18 0.47 10.60
C LYS A 63 27.76 1.71 9.82
N TYR A 64 27.01 1.52 8.73
CA TYR A 64 26.60 2.63 7.87
C TYR A 64 25.30 3.32 8.29
N ARG A 65 24.55 2.71 9.21
CA ARG A 65 23.29 3.26 9.77
C ARG A 65 22.30 3.67 8.67
N LEU A 66 22.20 2.85 7.63
CA LEU A 66 21.22 3.09 6.57
C LEU A 66 19.81 2.80 7.09
N GLU A 67 18.84 3.57 6.60
CA GLU A 67 17.43 3.34 6.89
C GLU A 67 16.98 1.97 6.32
N PRO A 68 16.09 1.22 7.00
CA PRO A 68 15.70 -0.12 6.58
C PRO A 68 15.23 -0.22 5.13
N GLU A 69 14.46 0.75 4.64
CA GLU A 69 13.99 0.80 3.25
C GLU A 69 15.13 0.83 2.22
N CYS A 70 16.27 1.49 2.53
CA CYS A 70 17.48 1.44 1.71
C CYS A 70 18.10 0.05 1.72
N ILE A 71 18.24 -0.53 2.92
CA ILE A 71 18.86 -1.84 3.08
C ILE A 71 18.06 -2.88 2.29
N PHE A 72 16.74 -2.88 2.44
CA PHE A 72 15.88 -3.80 1.72
C PHE A 72 15.81 -3.51 0.22
N LEU A 73 15.88 -2.25 -0.24
CA LEU A 73 16.05 -1.98 -1.68
C LEU A 73 17.31 -2.67 -2.22
N MET A 74 18.43 -2.55 -1.51
CA MET A 74 19.71 -3.14 -1.91
C MET A 74 19.68 -4.66 -1.90
N TYR A 75 19.04 -5.26 -0.89
CA TYR A 75 19.07 -6.70 -0.66
C TYR A 75 17.92 -7.49 -1.28
N ARG A 76 16.78 -6.87 -1.60
CA ARG A 76 15.62 -7.57 -2.21
C ARG A 76 15.99 -8.48 -3.39
N PRO A 77 16.89 -8.10 -4.34
CA PRO A 77 17.31 -9.00 -5.40
C PRO A 77 17.91 -10.32 -4.89
N ILE A 78 18.72 -10.25 -3.83
CA ILE A 78 19.31 -11.41 -3.13
C ILE A 78 18.22 -12.19 -2.40
N LEU A 79 17.31 -11.49 -1.71
CA LEU A 79 16.23 -12.11 -0.94
C LEU A 79 15.20 -12.85 -1.82
N LYS A 80 15.18 -12.65 -3.14
CA LYS A 80 14.34 -13.44 -4.07
C LYS A 80 14.68 -14.93 -4.06
N SER A 81 15.89 -15.32 -3.69
CA SER A 81 16.29 -16.73 -3.55
C SER A 81 16.09 -17.27 -2.13
N LEU A 82 15.40 -16.55 -1.26
CA LEU A 82 14.97 -17.08 0.03
C LEU A 82 14.17 -18.37 -0.16
N ALA A 83 14.37 -19.32 0.74
CA ALA A 83 13.55 -20.51 0.80
C ALA A 83 12.06 -20.12 0.92
N LEU A 84 11.22 -20.70 0.06
CA LEU A 84 9.76 -20.53 0.12
C LEU A 84 9.11 -21.36 1.25
N THR A 85 9.92 -21.87 2.19
CA THR A 85 9.44 -22.54 3.40
C THR A 85 9.04 -21.50 4.45
N PRO A 86 8.05 -21.79 5.31
CA PRO A 86 7.70 -20.91 6.42
C PRO A 86 8.89 -20.62 7.32
N ILE A 87 9.01 -19.36 7.78
CA ILE A 87 9.94 -18.99 8.84
C ILE A 87 9.60 -19.82 10.09
N PRO A 88 10.54 -20.62 10.64
CA PRO A 88 10.26 -21.41 11.83
C PRO A 88 9.94 -20.49 13.02
N ARG A 89 8.93 -20.86 13.81
CA ARG A 89 8.53 -20.09 14.99
C ARG A 89 9.64 -20.11 16.05
N PRO A 90 9.77 -19.07 16.88
CA PRO A 90 10.65 -19.14 18.04
C PRO A 90 10.11 -20.25 18.97
N GLY A 91 10.87 -21.33 19.12
CA GLY A 91 10.56 -22.39 20.07
C GLY A 91 11.35 -22.14 21.33
N GLU A 92 10.77 -21.46 22.33
CA GLU A 92 11.39 -21.42 23.65
C GLU A 92 11.49 -22.84 24.20
N GLY A 93 12.68 -23.42 24.12
CA GLY A 93 12.95 -24.78 24.60
C GLY A 93 12.56 -25.93 23.66
N ASP A 94 12.23 -25.68 22.37
CA ASP A 94 12.01 -26.75 21.38
C ASP A 94 13.26 -26.95 20.49
N PRO A 95 14.06 -28.01 20.72
CA PRO A 95 15.27 -28.29 19.94
C PRO A 95 15.00 -28.51 18.44
N GLU A 96 13.79 -28.96 18.07
CA GLU A 96 13.44 -29.22 16.68
C GLU A 96 13.18 -27.92 15.91
N GLN A 97 12.57 -26.92 16.55
CA GLN A 97 12.36 -25.59 15.96
C GLN A 97 13.68 -24.82 15.84
N GLN A 98 14.54 -24.89 16.86
CA GLN A 98 15.86 -24.26 16.78
C GLN A 98 16.67 -24.85 15.62
N LYS A 99 16.70 -26.19 15.50
CA LYS A 99 17.36 -26.87 14.38
C LYS A 99 16.81 -26.46 13.01
N LYS A 100 15.52 -26.08 12.92
CA LYS A 100 14.92 -25.55 11.69
C LYS A 100 15.36 -24.11 11.41
N ARG A 101 15.55 -23.27 12.44
CA ARG A 101 16.06 -21.89 12.29
C ARG A 101 17.52 -21.83 11.89
N ASP A 102 18.33 -22.78 12.39
CA ASP A 102 19.76 -22.88 12.08
C ASP A 102 20.02 -23.34 10.64
N LYS A 103 19.02 -23.92 9.96
CA LYS A 103 19.13 -24.28 8.54
C LYS A 103 19.26 -23.04 7.68
N LEU A 104 20.03 -23.17 6.60
CA LEU A 104 20.19 -22.12 5.59
C LEU A 104 18.82 -21.74 4.99
N ALA A 105 18.46 -20.48 5.16
CA ALA A 105 17.29 -19.86 4.56
C ALA A 105 17.64 -19.23 3.20
N LEU A 106 18.90 -18.84 3.03
CA LEU A 106 19.45 -18.20 1.85
C LEU A 106 20.82 -18.79 1.54
N ASP A 107 21.00 -19.28 0.32
CA ASP A 107 22.30 -19.66 -0.22
C ASP A 107 22.42 -19.16 -1.66
N VAL A 108 23.26 -18.14 -1.86
CA VAL A 108 23.58 -17.60 -3.19
C VAL A 108 25.06 -17.78 -3.53
N GLY A 109 25.75 -18.72 -2.88
CA GLY A 109 27.19 -18.95 -3.02
C GLY A 109 28.00 -18.24 -1.92
N PRO A 110 28.56 -17.05 -2.15
CA PRO A 110 29.39 -16.35 -1.16
C PRO A 110 28.59 -15.76 0.00
N VAL A 111 27.27 -15.59 -0.16
CA VAL A 111 26.38 -15.12 0.88
C VAL A 111 25.45 -16.25 1.30
N LYS A 112 25.54 -16.64 2.57
CA LYS A 112 24.75 -17.70 3.19
C LYS A 112 24.24 -17.23 4.53
N HIS A 113 22.94 -17.37 4.74
CA HIS A 113 22.30 -16.97 5.99
C HIS A 113 21.27 -18.00 6.42
N SER A 114 21.29 -18.33 7.71
CA SER A 114 20.19 -19.04 8.38
C SER A 114 19.00 -18.09 8.61
N TRP A 115 17.86 -18.62 9.06
CA TRP A 115 16.75 -17.77 9.48
C TRP A 115 17.12 -16.95 10.71
N ASP A 116 17.89 -17.51 11.64
CA ASP A 116 18.31 -16.83 12.85
C ASP A 116 19.21 -15.63 12.55
N ASP A 117 20.17 -15.78 11.63
CA ASP A 117 21.05 -14.69 11.19
C ASP A 117 20.23 -13.49 10.65
N LEU A 118 19.23 -13.77 9.79
CA LEU A 118 18.40 -12.75 9.18
C LEU A 118 17.49 -12.07 10.21
N LEU A 119 16.87 -12.84 11.09
CA LEU A 119 15.96 -12.32 12.11
C LEU A 119 16.70 -11.53 13.19
N LYS A 120 17.91 -11.94 13.57
CA LYS A 120 18.75 -11.19 14.50
C LYS A 120 19.11 -9.81 13.96
N VAL A 121 19.59 -9.75 12.71
CA VAL A 121 19.90 -8.46 12.07
C VAL A 121 18.66 -7.61 11.92
N THR A 122 17.51 -8.23 11.63
CA THR A 122 16.21 -7.53 11.57
C THR A 122 15.80 -6.94 12.91
N ALA A 123 15.93 -7.71 13.99
CA ALA A 123 15.60 -7.26 15.34
C ALA A 123 16.44 -6.05 15.77
N ASP A 124 17.69 -5.97 15.30
CA ASP A 124 18.61 -4.86 15.55
C ASP A 124 18.30 -3.59 14.73
N MET A 125 17.46 -3.67 13.67
CA MET A 125 17.13 -2.50 12.84
C MET A 125 16.18 -1.52 13.53
N LEU A 126 15.41 -1.96 14.52
CA LEU A 126 14.41 -1.15 15.21
C LEU A 126 14.56 -1.21 16.73
N PRO A 127 14.04 -0.21 17.47
CA PRO A 127 14.05 -0.24 18.93
C PRO A 127 13.32 -1.47 19.48
N ALA A 128 13.84 -2.07 20.54
CA ALA A 128 13.30 -3.30 21.14
C ALA A 128 11.81 -3.21 21.52
N SER A 129 11.34 -2.02 21.92
CA SER A 129 9.93 -1.77 22.25
C SER A 129 8.97 -1.99 21.07
N THR A 130 9.46 -1.85 19.83
CA THR A 130 8.70 -2.14 18.61
C THR A 130 8.23 -3.60 18.59
N TRP A 131 9.09 -4.50 19.05
CA TRP A 131 8.84 -5.93 19.00
C TRP A 131 7.78 -6.40 20.01
N ASN A 132 7.33 -5.51 20.91
CA ASN A 132 6.18 -5.74 21.77
C ASN A 132 4.83 -5.58 21.03
N CYS A 133 4.85 -4.98 19.84
CA CYS A 133 3.66 -4.66 19.04
C CYS A 133 3.66 -5.34 17.66
N LEU A 134 4.80 -5.87 17.21
CA LEU A 134 4.99 -6.48 15.88
C LEU A 134 6.06 -7.57 15.99
N SER A 135 5.94 -8.70 15.29
CA SER A 135 7.04 -9.68 15.29
C SER A 135 8.16 -9.33 14.28
N PRO A 136 9.42 -9.65 14.58
CA PRO A 136 10.53 -9.53 13.62
C PRO A 136 10.28 -10.33 12.32
N GLU A 137 9.58 -11.47 12.41
CA GLU A 137 9.22 -12.29 11.25
C GLU A 137 8.25 -11.56 10.31
N LEU A 138 7.20 -10.90 10.83
CA LEU A 138 6.30 -10.11 9.99
C LEU A 138 7.04 -8.95 9.35
N TYR A 139 7.87 -8.26 10.12
CA TYR A 139 8.67 -7.14 9.60
C TYR A 139 9.61 -7.60 8.47
N PHE A 140 10.38 -8.67 8.70
CA PHE A 140 11.28 -9.23 7.67
C PHE A 140 10.49 -9.70 6.45
N THR A 141 9.42 -10.47 6.64
CA THR A 141 8.58 -10.97 5.55
C THR A 141 8.01 -9.81 4.72
N PHE A 142 7.47 -8.77 5.36
CA PHE A 142 7.03 -7.56 4.66
C PHE A 142 8.15 -6.98 3.80
N TRP A 143 9.29 -6.63 4.39
CA TRP A 143 10.33 -5.91 3.67
C TRP A 143 11.08 -6.73 2.60
N SER A 144 11.12 -8.06 2.77
CA SER A 144 11.75 -9.00 1.85
C SER A 144 10.97 -9.20 0.54
N LEU A 145 9.64 -9.10 0.58
CA LEU A 145 8.77 -9.34 -0.58
C LEU A 145 8.65 -8.09 -1.47
N SER A 146 8.20 -8.29 -2.69
CA SER A 146 7.91 -7.28 -3.71
C SER A 146 6.50 -7.46 -4.29
N LEU A 147 6.04 -6.54 -5.12
CA LEU A 147 4.70 -6.62 -5.73
C LEU A 147 4.53 -7.89 -6.58
N TYR A 148 5.60 -8.35 -7.23
CA TYR A 148 5.61 -9.56 -8.04
C TYR A 148 5.22 -10.81 -7.24
N ASP A 149 5.56 -10.84 -5.94
CA ASP A 149 5.33 -11.97 -5.05
C ASP A 149 3.88 -12.07 -4.55
N LEU A 150 3.13 -10.97 -4.63
CA LEU A 150 1.77 -10.87 -4.07
C LEU A 150 0.66 -10.83 -5.12
N HIS A 151 0.96 -10.35 -6.33
CA HIS A 151 -0.06 -10.06 -7.32
C HIS A 151 0.36 -10.47 -8.74
N VAL A 152 -0.52 -11.24 -9.38
CA VAL A 152 -0.42 -11.58 -10.81
C VAL A 152 -1.34 -10.64 -11.60
N PRO A 153 -0.82 -9.79 -12.51
CA PRO A 153 -1.64 -8.86 -13.30
C PRO A 153 -2.30 -9.58 -14.49
N LYS A 154 -3.18 -10.55 -14.21
CA LYS A 154 -3.80 -11.45 -15.20
C LYS A 154 -4.47 -10.70 -16.36
N GLU A 155 -5.18 -9.62 -16.06
CA GLU A 155 -5.88 -8.81 -17.07
C GLU A 155 -4.92 -8.12 -18.04
N ARG A 156 -3.73 -7.71 -17.57
CA ARG A 156 -2.70 -7.09 -18.43
C ARG A 156 -2.10 -8.11 -19.38
N TYR A 157 -1.77 -9.31 -18.91
CA TYR A 157 -1.33 -10.41 -19.77
C TYR A 157 -2.40 -10.75 -20.80
N ALA A 158 -3.66 -10.91 -20.37
CA ALA A 158 -4.77 -11.22 -21.29
C ALA A 158 -5.00 -10.13 -22.34
N ALA A 159 -4.85 -8.85 -21.99
CA ALA A 159 -4.95 -7.74 -22.94
C ALA A 159 -3.81 -7.76 -23.97
N GLU A 160 -2.56 -7.95 -23.53
CA GLU A 160 -1.41 -7.96 -24.43
C GLU A 160 -1.40 -9.21 -25.32
N ILE A 161 -1.73 -10.39 -24.78
CA ILE A 161 -1.88 -11.62 -25.58
C ILE A 161 -2.94 -11.44 -26.66
N ARG A 162 -4.11 -10.89 -26.33
CA ARG A 162 -5.16 -10.61 -27.33
C ARG A 162 -4.71 -9.63 -28.41
N LYS A 163 -3.93 -8.61 -28.04
CA LYS A 163 -3.35 -7.66 -28.99
C LYS A 163 -2.38 -8.36 -29.95
N GLN A 164 -1.46 -9.18 -29.44
CA GLN A 164 -0.53 -9.94 -30.27
C GLN A 164 -1.25 -10.94 -31.18
N GLN A 165 -2.29 -11.63 -30.68
CA GLN A 165 -3.14 -12.51 -31.48
C GLN A 165 -3.88 -11.76 -32.60
N SER A 166 -4.35 -10.54 -32.33
CA SER A 166 -4.98 -9.69 -33.35
C SER A 166 -3.99 -9.24 -34.43
N LEU A 167 -2.73 -9.00 -34.07
CA LEU A 167 -1.66 -8.71 -35.03
C LEU A 167 -1.34 -9.94 -35.91
N ILE A 168 -1.32 -11.14 -35.33
CA ILE A 168 -1.17 -12.39 -36.09
C ILE A 168 -2.29 -12.52 -37.12
N GLN A 169 -3.54 -12.29 -36.70
CA GLN A 169 -4.69 -12.34 -37.61
C GLN A 169 -4.59 -11.30 -38.72
N ALA A 170 -4.12 -10.09 -38.43
CA ALA A 170 -3.94 -9.06 -39.45
C ALA A 170 -2.88 -9.45 -40.50
N VAL A 171 -1.80 -10.13 -40.08
CA VAL A 171 -0.78 -10.67 -40.99
C VAL A 171 -1.37 -11.79 -41.85
N ASP A 172 -2.17 -12.69 -41.27
CA ASP A 172 -2.87 -13.77 -42.00
C ASP A 172 -3.87 -13.22 -43.03
N ASP A 173 -4.56 -12.13 -42.70
CA ASP A 173 -5.47 -11.42 -43.61
C ASP A 173 -4.74 -10.64 -44.72
N GLY A 174 -3.41 -10.63 -44.74
CA GLY A 174 -2.60 -9.85 -45.69
C GLY A 174 -2.63 -8.33 -45.46
N ARG A 175 -3.16 -7.88 -44.31
CA ARG A 175 -3.22 -6.46 -43.93
C ARG A 175 -1.82 -5.99 -43.52
N GLY A 176 -1.05 -5.51 -44.49
CA GLY A 176 0.32 -5.05 -44.29
C GLY A 176 1.18 -5.09 -45.55
N GLY A 177 0.70 -5.70 -46.64
CA GLY A 177 1.43 -5.74 -47.91
C GLY A 177 2.78 -6.45 -47.82
N LEU A 178 2.96 -7.32 -46.82
CA LEU A 178 4.17 -8.10 -46.62
C LEU A 178 4.24 -9.22 -47.66
N ASP A 179 5.44 -9.47 -48.19
CA ASP A 179 5.69 -10.69 -48.96
C ASP A 179 5.56 -11.94 -48.06
N ALA A 180 5.30 -13.10 -48.67
CA ALA A 180 5.02 -14.34 -47.95
C ALA A 180 6.14 -14.76 -46.97
N SER A 181 7.40 -14.46 -47.30
CA SER A 181 8.54 -14.78 -46.46
C SER A 181 8.58 -13.91 -45.20
N LYS A 182 8.36 -12.60 -45.36
CA LYS A 182 8.28 -11.64 -44.25
C LYS A 182 7.04 -11.87 -43.38
N ALA A 183 5.90 -12.15 -43.98
CA ALA A 183 4.67 -12.47 -43.26
C ALA A 183 4.86 -13.70 -42.35
N ARG A 184 5.52 -14.76 -42.87
CA ARG A 184 5.84 -15.95 -42.08
C ARG A 184 6.76 -15.64 -40.89
N LYS A 185 7.84 -14.88 -41.12
CA LYS A 185 8.77 -14.48 -40.04
C LYS A 185 8.11 -13.64 -38.97
N GLU A 186 7.27 -12.70 -39.37
CA GLU A 186 6.56 -11.82 -38.44
C GLU A 186 5.54 -12.61 -37.60
N LYS A 187 4.82 -13.55 -38.23
CA LYS A 187 3.92 -14.46 -37.52
C LYS A 187 4.65 -15.30 -36.48
N GLU A 188 5.79 -15.89 -36.85
CA GLU A 188 6.62 -16.67 -35.93
C GLU A 188 7.13 -15.83 -34.75
N ARG A 189 7.57 -14.59 -35.02
CA ARG A 189 7.98 -13.64 -33.99
C ARG A 189 6.84 -13.32 -33.01
N LEU A 190 5.66 -13.00 -33.53
CA LEU A 190 4.48 -12.67 -32.71
C LEU A 190 4.00 -13.87 -31.89
N ALA A 191 3.96 -15.07 -32.50
CA ALA A 191 3.62 -16.30 -31.81
C ALA A 191 4.61 -16.61 -30.67
N GLY A 192 5.91 -16.42 -30.90
CA GLY A 192 6.94 -16.56 -29.87
C GLY A 192 6.78 -15.55 -28.73
N VAL A 193 6.28 -14.33 -28.99
CA VAL A 193 5.94 -13.38 -27.92
C VAL A 193 4.75 -13.86 -27.10
N VAL A 194 3.70 -14.39 -27.74
CA VAL A 194 2.53 -14.96 -27.04
C VAL A 194 2.94 -16.12 -26.15
N GLU A 195 3.77 -17.03 -26.65
CA GLU A 195 4.29 -18.16 -25.87
C GLU A 195 5.08 -17.70 -24.64
N LYS A 196 5.98 -16.72 -24.81
CA LYS A 196 6.73 -16.13 -23.69
C LYS A 196 5.81 -15.51 -22.64
N LEU A 197 4.82 -14.71 -23.06
CA LEU A 197 3.86 -14.08 -22.15
C LEU A 197 3.05 -15.11 -21.36
N GLN A 198 2.64 -16.21 -22.00
CA GLN A 198 1.91 -17.28 -21.33
C GLN A 198 2.81 -18.04 -20.34
N ALA A 199 4.05 -18.33 -20.72
CA ALA A 199 5.01 -18.97 -19.84
C ALA A 199 5.35 -18.10 -18.61
N GLU A 200 5.51 -16.78 -18.80
CA GLU A 200 5.72 -15.82 -17.71
C GLU A 200 4.51 -15.74 -16.77
N LEU A 201 3.30 -15.69 -17.31
CA LEU A 201 2.05 -15.71 -16.55
C LEU A 201 1.94 -16.98 -15.69
N ASP A 202 2.22 -18.14 -16.26
CA ASP A 202 2.16 -19.43 -15.55
C ASP A 202 3.23 -19.50 -14.45
N LYS A 203 4.46 -19.05 -14.75
CA LYS A 203 5.56 -18.99 -13.78
C LYS A 203 5.22 -18.08 -12.61
N GLN A 204 4.73 -16.87 -12.87
CA GLN A 204 4.35 -15.93 -11.81
C GLN A 204 3.16 -16.46 -11.01
N THR A 205 2.18 -17.09 -11.66
CA THR A 205 1.03 -17.69 -10.96
C THR A 205 1.44 -18.77 -9.98
N LYS A 206 2.34 -19.68 -10.38
CA LYS A 206 2.89 -20.71 -9.49
C LYS A 206 3.68 -20.10 -8.33
N HIS A 207 4.48 -19.08 -8.62
CA HIS A 207 5.27 -18.35 -7.61
C HIS A 207 4.39 -17.69 -6.55
N VAL A 208 3.41 -16.88 -6.97
CA VAL A 208 2.48 -16.21 -6.05
C VAL A 208 1.69 -17.22 -5.22
N ALA A 209 1.28 -18.35 -5.80
CA ALA A 209 0.61 -19.42 -5.05
C ALA A 209 1.53 -20.04 -3.97
N ALA A 210 2.82 -20.23 -4.26
CA ALA A 210 3.79 -20.73 -3.30
C ALA A 210 4.05 -19.72 -2.17
N VAL A 211 4.20 -18.43 -2.50
CA VAL A 211 4.33 -17.35 -1.51
C VAL A 211 3.08 -17.28 -0.63
N GLN A 212 1.88 -17.31 -1.22
CA GLN A 212 0.62 -17.32 -0.48
C GLN A 212 0.55 -18.50 0.51
N LYS A 213 0.95 -19.71 0.08
CA LYS A 213 1.01 -20.89 0.96
C LYS A 213 1.95 -20.68 2.15
N ARG A 214 3.12 -20.09 1.91
CA ARG A 214 4.08 -19.73 2.96
C ARG A 214 3.48 -18.73 3.95
N LEU A 215 2.90 -17.64 3.44
CA LEU A 215 2.30 -16.58 4.27
C LEU A 215 1.17 -17.12 5.17
N VAL A 216 0.30 -17.98 4.63
CA VAL A 216 -0.78 -18.61 5.40
C VAL A 216 -0.24 -19.47 6.56
N ALA A 217 0.91 -20.12 6.38
CA ALA A 217 1.53 -20.93 7.43
C ALA A 217 2.21 -20.06 8.53
N GLU A 218 2.67 -18.86 8.17
CA GLU A 218 3.35 -17.95 9.11
C GLU A 218 2.37 -17.05 9.88
N LYS A 219 1.22 -16.69 9.29
CA LYS A 219 0.36 -15.59 9.75
C LYS A 219 -0.02 -15.64 11.23
N ASP A 220 -0.21 -16.83 11.78
CA ASP A 220 -0.69 -16.99 13.15
C ASP A 220 0.37 -16.62 14.20
N GLY A 221 1.65 -16.55 13.82
CA GLY A 221 2.75 -16.15 14.69
C GLY A 221 3.08 -14.65 14.67
N TRP A 222 2.61 -13.91 13.67
CA TRP A 222 3.07 -12.54 13.40
C TRP A 222 2.68 -11.51 14.45
N LEU A 223 1.51 -11.67 15.08
CA LEU A 223 0.93 -10.70 16.02
C LEU A 223 0.53 -11.35 17.36
N LEU A 224 0.84 -12.64 17.55
CA LEU A 224 0.40 -13.40 18.74
C LEU A 224 1.11 -12.96 20.02
N ASN A 225 2.40 -12.66 19.94
CA ASN A 225 3.24 -12.34 21.10
C ASN A 225 3.19 -10.86 21.48
N CYS A 226 2.24 -10.09 20.92
CA CYS A 226 2.09 -8.69 21.26
C CYS A 226 1.45 -8.54 22.65
N SER A 227 2.00 -7.65 23.48
CA SER A 227 1.47 -7.42 24.83
C SER A 227 0.00 -7.02 24.76
N ALA A 228 -0.84 -7.63 25.61
CA ALA A 228 -2.28 -7.42 25.60
C ALA A 228 -2.69 -5.95 25.71
N ASP A 229 -1.88 -5.15 26.42
CA ASP A 229 -2.07 -3.71 26.65
C ASP A 229 -1.62 -2.84 25.47
N LEU A 230 -0.67 -3.32 24.66
CA LEU A 230 -0.10 -2.60 23.49
C LEU A 230 -0.74 -3.00 22.15
N ARG A 231 -1.73 -3.90 22.23
CA ARG A 231 -2.50 -4.39 21.10
C ARG A 231 -3.17 -3.27 20.28
N PRO A 232 -3.77 -2.23 20.88
CA PRO A 232 -4.29 -1.08 20.13
C PRO A 232 -3.21 -0.33 19.32
N GLU A 233 -1.95 -0.38 19.75
CA GLU A 233 -0.81 0.29 19.12
C GLU A 233 -0.24 -0.52 17.95
N THR A 234 -0.48 -1.83 17.87
CA THR A 234 -0.01 -2.73 16.79
C THR A 234 -0.25 -2.15 15.40
N MET A 235 -1.45 -1.65 15.10
CA MET A 235 -1.75 -1.09 13.76
C MET A 235 -1.00 0.21 13.50
N VAL A 236 -0.79 1.03 14.54
CA VAL A 236 -0.01 2.26 14.45
C VAL A 236 1.47 1.92 14.20
N GLN A 237 1.99 0.94 14.93
CA GLN A 237 3.37 0.48 14.76
C GLN A 237 3.59 -0.08 13.36
N LEU A 238 2.69 -0.95 12.87
CA LEU A 238 2.75 -1.49 11.51
C LEU A 238 2.73 -0.38 10.46
N LEU A 239 1.89 0.64 10.63
CA LEU A 239 1.86 1.80 9.74
C LEU A 239 3.18 2.56 9.78
N GLN A 240 3.69 2.88 10.97
CA GLN A 240 4.86 3.72 11.17
C GLN A 240 6.17 3.05 10.76
N THR A 241 6.35 1.75 11.04
CA THR A 241 7.62 1.05 10.80
C THR A 241 7.68 0.30 9.48
N CYS A 242 6.52 0.00 8.87
CA CYS A 242 6.46 -0.78 7.63
C CYS A 242 5.80 0.02 6.49
N ILE A 243 4.52 0.36 6.65
CA ILE A 243 3.71 0.85 5.53
C ILE A 243 4.16 2.23 5.07
N LEU A 244 4.20 3.23 5.95
CA LEU A 244 4.45 4.62 5.57
C LEU A 244 5.85 4.83 4.98
N PRO A 245 6.95 4.32 5.58
CA PRO A 245 8.29 4.46 4.99
C PRO A 245 8.36 3.82 3.60
N ARG A 246 7.68 2.68 3.42
CA ARG A 246 7.69 1.96 2.15
C ARG A 246 6.80 2.60 1.08
N VAL A 247 5.61 3.09 1.44
CA VAL A 247 4.70 3.80 0.52
C VAL A 247 5.39 4.99 -0.12
N MET A 248 6.20 5.71 0.65
CA MET A 248 6.92 6.89 0.17
C MET A 248 8.12 6.54 -0.73
N PHE A 249 8.51 5.27 -0.84
CA PHE A 249 9.81 4.89 -1.42
C PHE A 249 9.82 4.81 -2.96
N THR A 250 8.86 4.08 -3.56
CA THR A 250 8.65 3.99 -5.02
C THR A 250 7.16 3.82 -5.34
N TYR A 251 6.76 4.03 -6.60
CA TYR A 251 5.38 3.74 -7.02
C TYR A 251 5.01 2.26 -6.91
N ALA A 252 5.97 1.36 -7.20
CA ALA A 252 5.75 -0.08 -7.05
C ALA A 252 5.57 -0.48 -5.58
N ASP A 253 6.32 0.17 -4.67
CA ASP A 253 6.19 -0.03 -3.23
C ASP A 253 4.86 0.50 -2.67
N ALA A 254 4.35 1.64 -3.17
CA ALA A 254 3.02 2.14 -2.80
C ALA A 254 1.91 1.13 -3.13
N SER A 255 1.92 0.55 -4.34
CA SER A 255 1.01 -0.52 -4.74
C SER A 255 1.23 -1.80 -3.93
N TYR A 256 2.48 -2.19 -3.69
CA TYR A 256 2.81 -3.34 -2.84
C TYR A 256 2.19 -3.21 -1.45
N CYS A 257 2.30 -2.05 -0.81
CA CYS A 257 1.78 -1.85 0.54
C CYS A 257 0.26 -2.04 0.60
N ALA A 258 -0.48 -1.49 -0.36
CA ALA A 258 -1.93 -1.70 -0.45
C ALA A 258 -2.29 -3.18 -0.64
N LYS A 259 -1.56 -3.89 -1.52
CA LYS A 259 -1.77 -5.34 -1.74
C LYS A 259 -1.40 -6.19 -0.54
N PHE A 260 -0.30 -5.89 0.16
CA PHE A 260 0.12 -6.65 1.34
C PHE A 260 -0.88 -6.54 2.47
N VAL A 261 -1.38 -5.33 2.76
CA VAL A 261 -2.43 -5.10 3.76
C VAL A 261 -3.70 -5.86 3.40
N HIS A 262 -4.11 -5.82 2.13
CA HIS A 262 -5.24 -6.62 1.66
C HIS A 262 -5.00 -8.12 1.88
N LYS A 263 -3.78 -8.62 1.64
CA LYS A 263 -3.42 -10.01 1.92
C LYS A 263 -3.50 -10.38 3.40
N LEU A 264 -3.07 -9.49 4.31
CA LEU A 264 -3.22 -9.73 5.75
C LEU A 264 -4.70 -9.94 6.13
N HIS A 265 -5.59 -9.14 5.55
CA HIS A 265 -7.04 -9.28 5.71
C HIS A 265 -7.59 -10.57 5.07
N GLU A 266 -7.25 -10.83 3.80
CA GLU A 266 -7.74 -11.98 3.03
C GLU A 266 -7.38 -13.33 3.69
N MET A 267 -6.19 -13.40 4.30
CA MET A 267 -5.71 -14.58 5.01
C MET A 267 -6.30 -14.75 6.42
N ASP A 268 -7.13 -13.81 6.88
CA ASP A 268 -7.63 -13.79 8.26
C ASP A 268 -6.49 -13.88 9.29
N THR A 269 -5.54 -12.95 9.16
CA THR A 269 -4.37 -12.87 10.06
C THR A 269 -4.85 -12.57 11.48
N PRO A 270 -4.55 -13.43 12.48
CA PRO A 270 -4.99 -13.19 13.86
C PRO A 270 -4.50 -11.85 14.39
N TYR A 271 -5.37 -11.15 15.14
CA TYR A 271 -5.12 -9.83 15.73
C TYR A 271 -4.84 -8.68 14.73
N PHE A 272 -4.95 -8.91 13.42
CA PHE A 272 -4.90 -7.82 12.45
C PHE A 272 -6.27 -7.14 12.31
N SER A 273 -6.47 -6.00 12.98
CA SER A 273 -7.72 -5.23 12.85
C SER A 273 -7.72 -4.38 11.59
N THR A 274 -8.48 -4.86 10.59
CA THR A 274 -8.64 -4.19 9.29
C THR A 274 -9.30 -2.82 9.43
N LEU A 275 -10.36 -2.73 10.26
CA LEU A 275 -11.06 -1.45 10.48
C LEU A 275 -10.16 -0.41 11.16
N GLN A 276 -9.44 -0.81 12.21
CA GLN A 276 -8.54 0.10 12.91
C GLN A 276 -7.37 0.52 12.03
N TYR A 277 -6.80 -0.42 11.26
CA TYR A 277 -5.75 -0.11 10.31
C TYR A 277 -6.18 1.00 9.34
N TYR A 278 -7.33 0.83 8.66
CA TYR A 278 -7.80 1.84 7.69
C TYR A 278 -8.23 3.14 8.36
N ASP A 279 -8.81 3.07 9.57
CA ASP A 279 -9.10 4.28 10.35
C ASP A 279 -7.83 5.08 10.62
N ARG A 280 -6.74 4.42 11.05
CA ARG A 280 -5.45 5.08 11.30
C ARG A 280 -4.79 5.58 10.02
N ALA A 281 -4.79 4.78 8.95
CA ALA A 281 -4.19 5.16 7.67
C ALA A 281 -4.86 6.40 7.04
N LEU A 282 -6.16 6.57 7.23
CA LEU A 282 -6.93 7.69 6.67
C LEU A 282 -7.12 8.86 7.65
N LYS A 283 -6.67 8.72 8.91
CA LYS A 283 -6.95 9.67 9.99
C LYS A 283 -6.10 10.95 9.91
N ASP A 284 -4.80 10.85 9.72
CA ASP A 284 -3.87 11.99 9.86
C ASP A 284 -3.28 12.45 8.52
N LEU A 285 -4.10 12.39 7.45
CA LEU A 285 -3.65 12.70 6.09
C LEU A 285 -3.06 14.10 5.92
N SER A 286 -3.55 15.11 6.63
CA SER A 286 -3.01 16.48 6.52
C SER A 286 -1.53 16.55 6.93
N GLN A 287 -1.18 15.92 8.05
CA GLN A 287 0.18 15.88 8.58
C GLN A 287 1.07 15.01 7.71
N LEU A 288 0.59 13.84 7.29
CA LEU A 288 1.33 12.93 6.42
C LEU A 288 1.65 13.58 5.05
N ILE A 289 0.67 14.24 4.44
CA ILE A 289 0.84 14.90 3.14
C ILE A 289 1.78 16.10 3.26
N PHE A 290 1.76 16.81 4.39
CA PHE A 290 2.68 17.92 4.63
C PHE A 290 4.14 17.49 4.72
N SER A 291 4.41 16.37 5.42
CA SER A 291 5.77 15.86 5.58
C SER A 291 6.38 15.28 4.30
N CYS A 292 5.56 15.00 3.28
CA CYS A 292 6.03 14.43 2.03
C CYS A 292 6.76 15.47 1.15
N THR A 293 7.72 14.99 0.38
CA THR A 293 8.16 15.66 -0.85
C THR A 293 7.09 15.59 -1.96
N GLU A 294 7.41 16.13 -3.13
CA GLU A 294 6.50 16.10 -4.27
C GLU A 294 6.26 14.66 -4.77
N TYR A 295 7.34 13.88 -4.91
CA TYR A 295 7.23 12.50 -5.38
C TYR A 295 6.63 11.59 -4.32
N GLU A 296 6.95 11.79 -3.04
CA GLU A 296 6.34 11.06 -1.94
C GLU A 296 4.83 11.32 -1.85
N ALA A 297 4.38 12.56 -2.05
CA ALA A 297 2.95 12.88 -2.11
C ALA A 297 2.26 12.16 -3.28
N ALA A 298 2.91 12.06 -4.44
CA ALA A 298 2.37 11.33 -5.58
C ALA A 298 2.29 9.81 -5.33
N ARG A 299 3.29 9.21 -4.66
CA ARG A 299 3.30 7.79 -4.27
C ARG A 299 2.25 7.50 -3.19
N MET A 300 2.12 8.38 -2.19
CA MET A 300 1.03 8.34 -1.20
C MET A 300 -0.34 8.39 -1.87
N GLY A 301 -0.53 9.28 -2.85
CA GLY A 301 -1.75 9.34 -3.64
C GLY A 301 -2.07 8.03 -4.37
N ARG A 302 -1.05 7.32 -4.88
CA ARG A 302 -1.21 5.98 -5.49
C ARG A 302 -1.67 4.94 -4.46
N PHE A 303 -1.05 4.91 -3.28
CA PHE A 303 -1.45 4.02 -2.19
C PHE A 303 -2.89 4.29 -1.72
N LEU A 304 -3.26 5.56 -1.56
CA LEU A 304 -4.62 5.95 -1.18
C LEU A 304 -5.64 5.58 -2.26
N ALA A 305 -5.31 5.72 -3.55
CA ALA A 305 -6.20 5.31 -4.63
C ALA A 305 -6.54 3.83 -4.55
N GLU A 306 -5.54 2.94 -4.43
CA GLU A 306 -5.78 1.50 -4.31
C GLU A 306 -6.50 1.11 -3.01
N THR A 307 -6.20 1.81 -1.92
CA THR A 307 -6.90 1.62 -0.64
C THR A 307 -8.38 1.97 -0.77
N LEU A 308 -8.70 3.11 -1.35
CA LEU A 308 -10.08 3.57 -1.53
C LEU A 308 -10.84 2.74 -2.56
N GLU A 309 -10.18 2.24 -3.61
CA GLU A 309 -10.75 1.28 -4.56
C GLU A 309 -11.24 0.02 -3.84
N LEU A 310 -10.40 -0.55 -2.96
CA LEU A 310 -10.77 -1.73 -2.18
C LEU A 310 -11.94 -1.46 -1.22
N LEU A 311 -11.88 -0.35 -0.48
CA LEU A 311 -12.96 0.04 0.44
C LEU A 311 -14.27 0.31 -0.31
N ALA A 312 -14.21 0.91 -1.50
CA ALA A 312 -15.37 1.12 -2.36
C ALA A 312 -15.94 -0.20 -2.89
N TYR A 313 -15.08 -1.18 -3.22
CA TYR A 313 -15.51 -2.52 -3.64
C TYR A 313 -16.26 -3.25 -2.52
N TRP A 314 -15.73 -3.29 -1.29
CA TRP A 314 -16.43 -3.88 -0.16
C TRP A 314 -17.75 -3.18 0.18
N LYS A 315 -17.86 -1.88 -0.12
CA LYS A 315 -19.09 -1.08 0.08
C LYS A 315 -20.06 -1.17 -1.11
N SER A 316 -19.68 -1.80 -2.22
CA SER A 316 -20.47 -1.77 -3.46
C SER A 316 -21.72 -2.65 -3.38
N ASP A 317 -21.63 -3.77 -2.66
CA ASP A 317 -22.70 -4.75 -2.47
C ASP A 317 -22.54 -5.41 -1.08
N GLU A 318 -23.63 -5.53 -0.34
CA GLU A 318 -23.66 -6.22 0.94
C GLU A 318 -23.26 -7.71 0.81
N LYS A 319 -23.52 -8.34 -0.34
CA LYS A 319 -23.07 -9.71 -0.61
C LYS A 319 -21.55 -9.81 -0.66
N VAL A 320 -20.89 -8.85 -1.30
CA VAL A 320 -19.42 -8.75 -1.33
C VAL A 320 -18.88 -8.58 0.08
N TYR A 321 -19.46 -7.64 0.85
CA TYR A 321 -19.09 -7.45 2.25
C TYR A 321 -19.25 -8.73 3.09
N ASN A 322 -20.37 -9.43 2.95
CA ASN A 322 -20.66 -10.64 3.70
C ASN A 322 -19.68 -11.77 3.37
N ALA A 323 -19.31 -11.91 2.09
CA ALA A 323 -18.38 -12.93 1.62
C ALA A 323 -16.93 -12.65 2.05
N GLU A 324 -16.50 -11.40 1.98
CA GLU A 324 -15.08 -11.07 2.13
C GLU A 324 -14.72 -10.48 3.49
N CYS A 325 -15.62 -9.73 4.14
CA CYS A 325 -15.34 -8.96 5.35
C CYS A 325 -16.03 -9.53 6.61
N LYS A 326 -17.33 -9.80 6.54
CA LYS A 326 -18.17 -10.08 7.74
C LYS A 326 -17.68 -11.24 8.59
N CYS A 327 -17.07 -12.26 7.99
CA CYS A 327 -16.58 -13.44 8.70
C CYS A 327 -15.12 -13.30 9.17
N ARG A 328 -14.41 -12.23 8.78
CA ARG A 328 -12.99 -12.03 9.11
C ARG A 328 -12.82 -11.48 10.52
N ALA A 329 -11.80 -11.93 11.23
CA ALA A 329 -11.40 -11.43 12.54
C ALA A 329 -11.02 -9.93 12.48
N GLY A 330 -10.55 -9.44 11.33
CA GLY A 330 -10.20 -8.03 11.15
C GLY A 330 -11.38 -7.04 11.25
N PHE A 331 -12.62 -7.55 11.28
CA PHE A 331 -13.85 -6.76 11.48
C PHE A 331 -14.46 -6.94 12.87
N CYS A 332 -13.79 -7.65 13.79
CA CYS A 332 -14.16 -7.68 15.20
C CYS A 332 -14.16 -6.27 15.80
N ILE A 333 -15.23 -5.92 16.52
CA ILE A 333 -15.37 -4.62 17.19
C ILE A 333 -14.39 -4.53 18.37
N THR A 334 -14.16 -5.65 19.06
CA THR A 334 -13.21 -5.72 20.18
C THR A 334 -11.91 -6.38 19.71
N PHE A 335 -10.84 -5.59 19.66
CA PHE A 335 -9.52 -6.03 19.18
C PHE A 335 -8.93 -7.19 19.98
N THR A 336 -9.23 -7.22 21.28
CA THR A 336 -8.63 -8.17 22.21
C THR A 336 -9.22 -9.57 22.12
N ASP A 337 -10.34 -9.72 21.41
CA ASP A 337 -11.13 -10.93 21.31
C ASP A 337 -11.57 -11.18 19.85
N PRO A 338 -10.90 -12.11 19.14
CA PRO A 338 -11.26 -12.53 17.78
C PRO A 338 -12.65 -13.19 17.66
N THR A 339 -13.29 -13.50 18.79
CA THR A 339 -14.66 -14.05 18.83
C THR A 339 -15.72 -12.97 19.03
N SER A 340 -15.30 -11.72 19.29
CA SER A 340 -16.20 -10.61 19.51
C SER A 340 -17.09 -10.31 18.32
N LYS A 341 -18.18 -9.58 18.59
CA LYS A 341 -19.13 -9.14 17.57
C LYS A 341 -18.38 -8.45 16.43
N ARG A 342 -18.66 -8.87 15.20
CA ARG A 342 -18.10 -8.28 13.99
C ARG A 342 -18.99 -7.14 13.51
N ALA A 343 -18.36 -6.13 12.91
CA ALA A 343 -19.08 -5.01 12.33
C ALA A 343 -20.03 -5.50 11.24
N SER A 344 -21.27 -5.04 11.30
CA SER A 344 -22.28 -5.21 10.27
C SER A 344 -21.95 -4.36 9.04
N TYR A 345 -22.63 -4.67 7.93
CA TYR A 345 -22.53 -3.87 6.71
C TYR A 345 -22.94 -2.41 6.94
N GLU A 346 -24.01 -2.18 7.71
CA GLU A 346 -24.44 -0.82 8.12
C GLU A 346 -23.32 -0.07 8.86
N GLU A 347 -22.71 -0.70 9.87
CA GLU A 347 -21.61 -0.09 10.64
C GLU A 347 -20.41 0.22 9.74
N PHE A 348 -20.07 -0.67 8.79
CA PHE A 348 -19.01 -0.42 7.82
C PHE A 348 -19.33 0.74 6.88
N VAL A 349 -20.56 0.83 6.35
CA VAL A 349 -21.00 1.96 5.50
C VAL A 349 -20.90 3.29 6.25
N LYS A 350 -21.33 3.33 7.52
CA LYS A 350 -21.21 4.51 8.40
C LYS A 350 -19.74 4.89 8.65
N VAL A 351 -18.87 3.91 8.89
CA VAL A 351 -17.42 4.12 9.06
C VAL A 351 -16.81 4.68 7.77
N SER A 352 -17.12 4.08 6.61
CA SER A 352 -16.67 4.56 5.30
C SER A 352 -17.08 6.01 5.06
N PHE A 353 -18.34 6.37 5.37
CA PHE A 353 -18.81 7.75 5.29
C PHE A 353 -18.01 8.71 6.19
N ARG A 354 -17.68 8.29 7.42
CA ARG A 354 -16.82 9.08 8.33
C ARG A 354 -15.42 9.27 7.78
N TRP A 355 -14.81 8.25 7.18
CA TRP A 355 -13.51 8.38 6.53
C TRP A 355 -13.56 9.39 5.39
N HIS A 356 -14.54 9.29 4.49
CA HIS A 356 -14.71 10.25 3.40
C HIS A 356 -14.87 11.70 3.90
N ASN A 357 -15.69 11.92 4.94
CA ASN A 357 -15.84 13.24 5.57
C ASN A 357 -14.51 13.77 6.10
N LYS A 358 -13.74 12.92 6.78
CA LYS A 358 -12.47 13.28 7.36
C LYS A 358 -11.44 13.63 6.31
N MET A 359 -11.32 12.80 5.26
CA MET A 359 -10.44 13.08 4.12
C MET A 359 -10.77 14.41 3.46
N THR A 360 -12.05 14.70 3.23
CA THR A 360 -12.50 15.98 2.67
C THR A 360 -12.10 17.16 3.55
N LYS A 361 -12.24 17.04 4.88
CA LYS A 361 -11.80 18.08 5.81
C LYS A 361 -10.28 18.25 5.79
N SER A 362 -9.51 17.17 5.90
CA SER A 362 -8.04 17.22 5.93
C SER A 362 -7.47 17.81 4.65
N LEU A 363 -7.91 17.34 3.48
CA LEU A 363 -7.46 17.87 2.19
C LEU A 363 -7.96 19.30 1.97
N GLY A 364 -9.17 19.63 2.46
CA GLY A 364 -9.68 20.99 2.44
C GLY A 364 -8.83 21.96 3.25
N MET A 365 -8.39 21.57 4.45
CA MET A 365 -7.48 22.38 5.27
C MET A 365 -6.12 22.59 4.58
N CYS A 366 -5.56 21.56 3.93
CA CYS A 366 -4.31 21.70 3.18
C CYS A 366 -4.44 22.70 2.02
N LEU A 367 -5.58 22.71 1.31
CA LEU A 367 -5.84 23.67 0.22
C LEU A 367 -6.07 25.11 0.70
N GLU A 368 -6.47 25.30 1.95
CA GLU A 368 -6.67 26.62 2.56
C GLU A 368 -5.42 27.17 3.26
N SER A 369 -4.37 26.36 3.36
CA SER A 369 -3.08 26.75 3.92
C SER A 369 -2.42 27.86 3.09
N LYS A 370 -1.55 28.66 3.75
CA LYS A 370 -0.65 29.59 3.04
C LYS A 370 0.64 28.89 2.58
N GLU A 371 1.03 27.83 3.29
CA GLU A 371 2.23 27.05 2.97
C GLU A 371 2.15 26.39 1.60
N TYR A 372 3.16 26.64 0.77
CA TYR A 372 3.26 26.11 -0.58
C TYR A 372 3.15 24.58 -0.63
N VAL A 373 3.88 23.90 0.27
CA VAL A 373 3.96 22.43 0.31
C VAL A 373 2.59 21.80 0.61
N HIS A 374 1.80 22.39 1.52
CA HIS A 374 0.45 21.91 1.83
C HIS A 374 -0.45 21.90 0.59
N ILE A 375 -0.52 23.02 -0.13
CA ILE A 375 -1.40 23.16 -1.29
C ILE A 375 -0.93 22.23 -2.42
N ARG A 376 0.38 22.28 -2.76
CA ARG A 376 0.97 21.47 -3.82
C ARG A 376 0.69 19.98 -3.60
N ASN A 377 1.07 19.47 -2.43
CA ASN A 377 0.99 18.04 -2.13
C ASN A 377 -0.47 17.58 -2.06
N ALA A 378 -1.38 18.41 -1.53
CA ALA A 378 -2.81 18.11 -1.53
C ALA A 378 -3.39 18.02 -2.95
N LEU A 379 -3.04 18.94 -3.85
CA LEU A 379 -3.45 18.89 -5.26
C LEU A 379 -2.93 17.64 -5.97
N ILE A 380 -1.66 17.28 -5.74
CA ILE A 380 -1.06 16.06 -6.29
C ILE A 380 -1.83 14.81 -5.82
N VAL A 381 -2.06 14.68 -4.51
CA VAL A 381 -2.81 13.55 -3.94
C VAL A 381 -4.22 13.50 -4.51
N LEU A 382 -4.93 14.64 -4.53
CA LEU A 382 -6.28 14.76 -5.08
C LEU A 382 -6.35 14.31 -6.55
N SER A 383 -5.40 14.70 -7.38
CA SER A 383 -5.31 14.23 -8.77
C SER A 383 -5.10 12.72 -8.88
N LYS A 384 -4.35 12.09 -7.98
CA LYS A 384 -4.16 10.63 -8.00
C LYS A 384 -5.41 9.86 -7.58
N ILE A 385 -6.19 10.38 -6.65
CA ILE A 385 -7.38 9.69 -6.10
C ILE A 385 -8.70 10.07 -6.79
N VAL A 386 -8.70 11.02 -7.73
CA VAL A 386 -9.91 11.63 -8.34
C VAL A 386 -10.92 10.61 -8.89
N LYS A 387 -10.46 9.45 -9.34
CA LYS A 387 -11.32 8.38 -9.90
C LYS A 387 -12.18 7.68 -8.85
N VAL A 388 -11.77 7.71 -7.57
CA VAL A 388 -12.45 7.05 -6.45
C VAL A 388 -12.85 8.00 -5.33
N PHE A 389 -12.30 9.21 -5.31
CA PHE A 389 -12.59 10.25 -4.33
C PHE A 389 -12.52 11.65 -4.95
N PRO A 390 -13.48 12.55 -4.67
CA PRO A 390 -14.65 12.36 -3.82
C PRO A 390 -15.77 11.58 -4.52
N ARG A 391 -16.52 10.77 -3.76
CA ARG A 391 -17.70 10.03 -4.27
C ARG A 391 -19.03 10.71 -3.96
N ILE A 392 -19.05 11.56 -2.93
CA ILE A 392 -20.23 12.25 -2.40
C ILE A 392 -20.26 13.66 -2.97
N GLN A 393 -21.39 14.04 -3.59
CA GLN A 393 -21.53 15.33 -4.29
C GLN A 393 -21.18 16.54 -3.40
N LYS A 394 -21.65 16.55 -2.16
CA LYS A 394 -21.36 17.61 -1.18
C LYS A 394 -19.87 17.77 -0.89
N HIS A 395 -19.13 16.65 -0.82
CA HIS A 395 -17.68 16.69 -0.63
C HIS A 395 -16.97 17.26 -1.85
N ALA A 396 -17.44 16.91 -3.05
CA ALA A 396 -16.89 17.42 -4.29
C ALA A 396 -17.08 18.93 -4.43
N VAL A 397 -18.28 19.45 -4.13
CA VAL A 397 -18.53 20.90 -4.12
C VAL A 397 -17.61 21.63 -3.13
N HIS A 398 -17.37 21.04 -1.95
CA HIS A 398 -16.50 21.62 -0.93
C HIS A 398 -15.03 21.70 -1.36
N LEU A 399 -14.53 20.66 -2.04
CA LEU A 399 -13.18 20.62 -2.60
C LEU A 399 -13.06 21.53 -3.83
N GLU A 400 -14.04 21.48 -4.74
CA GLU A 400 -14.11 22.31 -5.94
C GLU A 400 -14.01 23.80 -5.58
N LYS A 401 -14.75 24.26 -4.57
CA LYS A 401 -14.69 25.65 -4.10
C LYS A 401 -13.27 26.06 -3.65
N ARG A 402 -12.57 25.20 -2.92
CA ARG A 402 -11.20 25.47 -2.43
C ARG A 402 -10.19 25.45 -3.56
N VAL A 403 -10.30 24.47 -4.46
CA VAL A 403 -9.44 24.36 -5.64
C VAL A 403 -9.65 25.54 -6.57
N ALA A 404 -10.89 26.00 -6.80
CA ALA A 404 -11.19 27.19 -7.58
C ALA A 404 -10.52 28.43 -6.99
N LYS A 405 -10.51 28.57 -5.65
CA LYS A 405 -9.79 29.66 -4.99
C LYS A 405 -8.28 29.60 -5.27
N VAL A 406 -7.65 28.43 -5.21
CA VAL A 406 -6.23 28.28 -5.57
C VAL A 406 -6.00 28.58 -7.06
N ARG A 407 -6.91 28.10 -7.92
CA ARG A 407 -6.86 28.29 -9.38
C ARG A 407 -6.90 29.77 -9.79
N ASP A 408 -7.75 30.55 -9.13
CA ASP A 408 -8.13 31.90 -9.56
C ASP A 408 -7.43 33.00 -8.76
N ALA A 409 -7.02 32.74 -7.51
CA ALA A 409 -6.53 33.77 -6.59
C ALA A 409 -5.15 33.52 -5.97
N ASP A 410 -4.53 32.35 -6.20
CA ASP A 410 -3.15 32.10 -5.73
C ASP A 410 -2.14 32.81 -6.64
N GLU A 411 -1.11 33.44 -6.09
CA GLU A 411 -0.09 34.16 -6.87
C GLU A 411 0.92 33.21 -7.53
N ARG A 412 0.98 31.95 -7.11
CA ARG A 412 1.98 30.98 -7.54
C ARG A 412 1.46 30.20 -8.75
N GLU A 413 2.00 30.49 -9.93
CA GLU A 413 1.55 29.94 -11.22
C GLU A 413 1.59 28.41 -11.30
N ASP A 414 2.56 27.78 -10.64
CA ASP A 414 2.69 26.33 -10.58
C ASP A 414 1.53 25.68 -9.79
N LEU A 415 1.10 26.28 -8.68
CA LEU A 415 -0.08 25.85 -7.93
C LEU A 415 -1.37 26.08 -8.72
N GLN A 416 -1.50 27.22 -9.40
CA GLN A 416 -2.65 27.47 -10.27
C GLN A 416 -2.75 26.40 -11.36
N THR A 417 -1.62 25.99 -11.94
CA THR A 417 -1.58 24.95 -12.98
C THR A 417 -2.05 23.60 -12.45
N LEU A 418 -1.57 23.19 -11.27
CA LEU A 418 -2.04 21.97 -10.60
C LEU A 418 -3.54 22.04 -10.28
N ALA A 419 -4.02 23.20 -9.83
CA ALA A 419 -5.43 23.42 -9.53
C ALA A 419 -6.31 23.34 -10.79
N LYS A 420 -5.90 23.95 -11.91
CA LYS A 420 -6.58 23.84 -13.21
C LYS A 420 -6.69 22.38 -13.65
N SER A 421 -5.58 21.64 -13.55
CA SER A 421 -5.51 20.22 -13.91
C SER A 421 -6.48 19.37 -13.07
N TYR A 422 -6.44 19.49 -11.74
CA TYR A 422 -7.37 18.76 -10.87
C TYR A 422 -8.83 19.17 -11.10
N TYR A 423 -9.12 20.46 -11.28
CA TYR A 423 -10.47 20.96 -11.54
C TYR A 423 -11.06 20.32 -12.81
N ALA A 424 -10.27 20.20 -13.89
CA ALA A 424 -10.69 19.53 -15.11
C ALA A 424 -11.00 18.05 -14.88
N MET A 425 -10.14 17.33 -14.14
CA MET A 425 -10.38 15.93 -13.78
C MET A 425 -11.65 15.76 -12.95
N LEU A 426 -11.86 16.63 -11.95
CA LEU A 426 -13.02 16.61 -11.08
C LEU A 426 -14.32 16.79 -11.88
N THR A 427 -14.31 17.71 -12.85
CA THR A 427 -15.47 17.97 -13.73
C THR A 427 -15.89 16.72 -14.51
N VAL A 428 -14.93 15.93 -14.99
CA VAL A 428 -15.20 14.68 -15.73
C VAL A 428 -15.88 13.62 -14.86
N VAL A 429 -15.50 13.52 -13.58
CA VAL A 429 -16.04 12.49 -12.67
C VAL A 429 -17.28 12.92 -11.90
N LYS A 430 -17.56 14.24 -11.82
CA LYS A 430 -18.68 14.83 -11.09
C LYS A 430 -20.05 14.22 -11.42
N PRO A 431 -20.38 13.90 -12.68
CA PRO A 431 -21.67 13.28 -13.02
C PRO A 431 -21.90 11.91 -12.37
N ASN A 432 -20.83 11.19 -12.00
CA ASN A 432 -20.92 9.86 -11.42
C ASN A 432 -21.12 9.89 -9.89
N MET A 433 -21.10 11.07 -9.26
CA MET A 433 -21.16 11.21 -7.80
C MET A 433 -22.59 11.10 -7.27
N ILE A 434 -22.72 10.57 -6.06
CA ILE A 434 -24.01 10.28 -5.43
C ILE A 434 -24.31 11.21 -4.26
N SER A 435 -25.58 11.26 -3.84
CA SER A 435 -25.99 12.03 -2.69
C SER A 435 -25.43 11.46 -1.38
N GLU A 436 -25.47 12.25 -0.30
CA GLU A 436 -25.08 11.80 1.04
C GLU A 436 -25.96 10.64 1.51
N ALA A 437 -27.27 10.71 1.23
CA ALA A 437 -28.25 9.68 1.55
C ALA A 437 -28.01 8.39 0.75
N ASP A 438 -27.68 8.48 -0.53
CA ASP A 438 -27.39 7.28 -1.34
C ASP A 438 -26.06 6.63 -0.92
N PHE A 439 -25.09 7.42 -0.46
CA PHE A 439 -23.83 6.88 0.03
C PHE A 439 -24.01 6.14 1.36
N SER A 440 -24.76 6.72 2.28
CA SER A 440 -25.07 6.15 3.60
C SER A 440 -26.59 6.19 3.84
N PRO A 441 -27.34 5.19 3.35
CA PRO A 441 -28.81 5.18 3.45
C PRO A 441 -29.33 4.88 4.86
N PHE A 442 -28.43 4.57 5.80
CA PHE A 442 -28.77 4.22 7.17
C PHE A 442 -28.83 5.47 8.05
N PRO A 443 -29.83 5.59 8.93
CA PRO A 443 -29.94 6.73 9.84
C PRO A 443 -28.73 6.80 10.77
N SER A 444 -28.25 8.02 11.00
CA SER A 444 -27.15 8.25 11.93
C SER A 444 -27.53 7.83 13.34
N ASP A 445 -26.54 7.51 14.18
CA ASP A 445 -26.82 7.07 15.55
C ASP A 445 -27.53 8.16 16.37
N LYS A 446 -27.33 9.44 16.01
CA LYS A 446 -28.07 10.58 16.58
C LYS A 446 -29.53 10.64 16.12
N GLU A 447 -29.81 10.27 14.87
CA GLU A 447 -31.19 10.20 14.35
C GLU A 447 -31.92 9.01 14.95
N LYS A 448 -31.27 7.83 15.05
CA LYS A 448 -31.82 6.68 15.77
C LYS A 448 -32.16 7.04 17.23
N ALA A 449 -31.24 7.70 17.95
CA ALA A 449 -31.49 8.13 19.32
C ALA A 449 -32.61 9.18 19.45
N LYS A 450 -32.81 10.03 18.43
CA LYS A 450 -33.94 10.98 18.39
C LYS A 450 -35.26 10.28 18.10
N GLU A 451 -35.27 9.32 17.19
CA GLU A 451 -36.46 8.52 16.87
C GLU A 451 -36.86 7.61 18.04
N GLU A 452 -35.90 7.02 18.75
CA GLU A 452 -36.13 6.24 19.97
C GLU A 452 -36.71 7.12 21.08
N LYS A 453 -36.13 8.31 21.32
CA LYS A 453 -36.70 9.27 22.28
C LYS A 453 -38.10 9.74 21.89
N ALA A 454 -38.35 10.01 20.60
CA ALA A 454 -39.67 10.41 20.12
C ALA A 454 -40.71 9.29 20.23
N LYS A 455 -40.29 8.01 20.16
CA LYS A 455 -41.15 6.85 20.44
C LYS A 455 -41.42 6.72 21.94
N GLU A 456 -40.40 6.81 22.79
CA GLU A 456 -40.57 6.77 24.25
C GLU A 456 -41.46 7.91 24.78
N GLU A 457 -41.38 9.11 24.20
CA GLU A 457 -42.26 10.24 24.56
C GLU A 457 -43.71 10.00 24.11
N LYS A 458 -43.93 9.41 22.93
CA LYS A 458 -45.27 9.04 22.45
C LYS A 458 -45.90 7.92 23.25
N ASP A 459 -45.11 6.92 23.65
CA ASP A 459 -45.60 5.81 24.48
C ASP A 459 -45.96 6.30 25.90
N LYS A 460 -45.21 7.29 26.44
CA LYS A 460 -45.54 7.94 27.72
C LYS A 460 -46.77 8.85 27.65
N GLU A 461 -47.01 9.54 26.52
CA GLU A 461 -48.25 10.31 26.31
C GLU A 461 -49.47 9.40 26.12
N ALA A 462 -49.30 8.19 25.57
CA ALA A 462 -50.36 7.20 25.43
C ALA A 462 -50.73 6.48 26.74
N GLU A 463 -49.83 6.45 27.73
CA GLU A 463 -50.07 5.85 29.06
C GLU A 463 -50.55 6.86 30.12
N ALA A 464 -50.69 8.15 29.79
CA ALA A 464 -51.25 9.14 30.71
C ALA A 464 -52.78 8.97 30.86
N PRO A 465 -53.31 8.74 32.07
CA PRO A 465 -54.75 8.58 32.27
C PRO A 465 -55.49 9.89 32.02
N SER A 466 -56.64 9.78 31.33
CA SER A 466 -57.54 10.88 30.93
C SER A 466 -58.11 11.66 32.11
#